data_AF-A0A1Y3EKG1-F1
#
_entry.id   AF-A0A1Y3EKG1-F1
#
_cell.length_a   1.000
_cell.length_b   1.000
_cell.length_c   1.000
_cell.angle_alpha   90.00
_cell.angle_beta   90.00
_cell.angle_gamma   90.00
#
_symmetry.space_group_name_H-M   'P 1'
#
loop_
_entity.id
_entity.type
_entity.pdbx_description
1 polymer ?
#
loop_
_entity_poly.entity_id
_entity_poly.type
_entity_poly.pdbx_seq_one_letter_code
_entity_poly.pdbx_strand_id
1 'polypeptide(L)'
;MSFKKDTNEQYSLILPRRSLLILKDEAKDIWKHGISSKKYDLACDGRLLKRDKRISFTFRNVGPAENSSCSKNCCDCCTNDTGQSVTDLNSVENVYVHQV
;
A
#
# COMPACT_ATOMS: atom_id res chain seq x y z
N MET A 1 0.51 -7.45 9.04
CA MET A 1 0.55 -6.53 7.89
C MET A 1 1.03 -7.34 6.71
N SER A 2 0.34 -7.27 5.59
CA SER A 2 0.71 -7.95 4.36
C SER A 2 1.31 -6.94 3.39
N PHE A 3 2.40 -7.30 2.73
CA PHE A 3 3.05 -6.54 1.68
C PHE A 3 2.93 -7.33 0.39
N LYS A 4 2.50 -6.68 -0.69
CA LYS A 4 2.36 -7.28 -2.02
C LYS A 4 3.02 -6.40 -3.07
N LYS A 5 3.70 -7.04 -4.01
CA LYS A 5 4.25 -6.42 -5.22
C LYS A 5 3.52 -6.96 -6.44
N ASP A 6 3.50 -6.21 -7.54
CA ASP A 6 2.81 -6.63 -8.77
C ASP A 6 3.48 -7.87 -9.41
N THR A 7 4.73 -8.19 -9.03
CA THR A 7 5.47 -9.40 -9.43
C THR A 7 5.01 -10.69 -8.72
N ASN A 8 3.82 -10.71 -8.11
CA ASN A 8 3.32 -11.80 -7.25
C ASN A 8 4.14 -12.09 -5.99
N GLU A 9 5.14 -11.28 -5.66
CA GLU A 9 5.85 -11.40 -4.39
C GLU A 9 4.95 -10.93 -3.23
N GLN A 10 4.95 -11.71 -2.14
CA GLN A 10 4.16 -11.40 -0.95
C GLN A 10 4.94 -11.69 0.33
N TYR A 11 4.87 -10.74 1.27
CA TYR A 11 5.40 -10.90 2.62
C TYR A 11 4.32 -10.64 3.67
N SER A 12 4.34 -11.39 4.77
CA SER A 12 3.44 -11.20 5.91
C SER A 12 4.26 -10.94 7.18
N LEU A 13 4.07 -9.76 7.76
CA LEU A 13 4.75 -9.31 8.97
C LEU A 13 3.78 -9.27 10.16
N ILE A 14 4.13 -9.92 11.26
CA ILE A 14 3.45 -9.76 12.55
C ILE A 14 3.95 -8.47 13.20
N LEU A 15 3.02 -7.58 13.55
CA LEU A 15 3.31 -6.30 14.23
C LEU A 15 2.92 -6.42 15.70
N PRO A 16 3.86 -6.74 16.62
CA PRO A 16 3.54 -6.85 18.04
C PRO A 16 3.12 -5.50 18.64
N ARG A 17 2.51 -5.54 19.82
CA ARG A 17 2.13 -4.30 20.54
C ARG A 17 3.41 -3.50 20.88
N ARG A 18 3.31 -2.17 20.77
CA ARG A 18 4.43 -1.23 21.02
C ARG A 18 5.63 -1.42 20.10
N SER A 19 5.44 -2.00 18.91
CA SER A 19 6.46 -2.00 17.86
C SER A 19 6.34 -0.78 16.96
N LEU A 20 7.46 -0.34 16.40
CA LEU A 20 7.52 0.66 15.34
C LEU A 20 7.77 -0.04 13.99
N LEU A 21 6.95 0.29 12.99
CA LEU A 21 7.18 -0.12 11.60
C LEU A 21 7.76 1.07 10.84
N ILE A 22 8.95 0.90 10.25
CA ILE A 22 9.61 1.90 9.41
C ILE A 22 9.49 1.43 7.97
N LEU A 23 8.79 2.20 7.14
CA LEU A 23 8.72 1.99 5.69
C LEU A 23 9.60 3.04 5.02
N LYS A 24 10.57 2.59 4.23
CA LYS A 24 11.52 3.43 3.51
C LYS A 24 11.74 2.87 2.10
N ASP A 25 12.11 3.75 1.18
CA ASP A 25 12.54 3.40 -0.18
C ASP A 25 11.51 2.48 -0.87
N GLU A 26 11.95 1.38 -1.47
CA GLU A 26 11.09 0.43 -2.19
C GLU A 26 9.89 -0.05 -1.35
N ALA A 27 10.07 -0.32 -0.05
CA ALA A 27 9.00 -0.83 0.81
C ALA A 27 7.85 0.16 1.02
N LYS A 28 8.11 1.46 0.82
CA LYS A 28 7.10 2.53 0.89
C LYS A 28 6.46 2.75 -0.48
N ASP A 29 7.28 2.81 -1.52
CA ASP A 29 6.85 3.31 -2.82
C ASP A 29 6.26 2.19 -3.70
N ILE A 30 6.95 1.03 -3.79
CA ILE A 30 6.55 -0.05 -4.70
C ILE A 30 5.60 -1.04 -4.04
N TRP A 31 5.78 -1.30 -2.74
CA TRP A 31 5.03 -2.35 -2.05
C TRP A 31 3.67 -1.87 -1.54
N LYS A 32 2.61 -2.54 -1.97
CA LYS A 32 1.26 -2.35 -1.43
C LYS A 32 1.17 -3.02 -0.07
N HIS A 33 1.02 -2.23 0.99
CA HIS A 33 0.87 -2.72 2.35
C HIS A 33 -0.58 -2.63 2.83
N GLY A 34 -1.05 -3.65 3.55
CA GLY A 34 -2.43 -3.71 4.02
C GLY A 34 -2.65 -4.64 5.20
N ILE A 35 -3.78 -4.46 5.87
CA ILE A 35 -4.24 -5.33 6.95
C ILE A 35 -5.47 -6.09 6.44
N SER A 36 -5.32 -7.37 6.12
CA SER A 36 -6.44 -8.22 5.66
C SER A 36 -7.57 -8.25 6.69
N SER A 37 -8.84 -8.21 6.28
CA SER A 37 -9.98 -8.33 7.19
C SER A 37 -10.17 -9.79 7.65
N LYS A 38 -9.44 -10.20 8.69
CA LYS A 38 -9.50 -11.54 9.28
C LYS A 38 -9.43 -11.46 10.81
N LYS A 39 -9.93 -12.51 11.48
CA LYS A 39 -9.99 -12.59 12.95
C LYS A 39 -8.72 -13.14 13.60
N TYR A 40 -7.87 -13.82 12.84
CA TYR A 40 -6.68 -14.49 13.34
C TYR A 40 -5.47 -14.24 12.43
N ASP A 41 -4.28 -14.17 13.03
CA ASP A 41 -2.98 -14.22 12.35
C ASP A 41 -2.27 -15.54 12.66
N LEU A 42 -1.43 -16.01 11.75
CA LEU A 42 -0.59 -17.20 11.95
C LEU A 42 0.81 -16.73 12.41
N ALA A 43 1.23 -17.15 13.59
CA ALA A 43 2.58 -16.90 14.09
C ALA A 43 3.61 -17.81 13.41
N CYS A 44 4.89 -17.44 13.49
CA CYS A 44 5.99 -18.21 12.88
C CYS A 44 6.11 -19.64 13.44
N ASP A 45 5.60 -19.89 14.64
CA ASP A 45 5.57 -21.20 15.30
C ASP A 45 4.27 -21.99 15.07
N GLY A 46 3.42 -21.52 14.14
CA GLY A 46 2.16 -22.17 13.79
C GLY A 46 0.98 -21.84 14.70
N ARG A 47 1.16 -21.04 15.75
CA ARG A 47 0.05 -20.63 16.63
C ARG A 47 -0.89 -19.63 15.95
N LEU A 48 -2.19 -19.76 16.21
CA LEU A 48 -3.19 -18.77 15.82
C LEU A 48 -3.29 -17.65 16.85
N LEU A 49 -2.98 -16.43 16.44
CA LEU A 49 -3.09 -15.22 17.24
C LEU A 49 -4.42 -14.54 16.96
N LYS A 50 -5.31 -14.52 17.95
CA LYS A 50 -6.59 -13.81 17.85
C LYS A 50 -6.35 -12.31 17.80
N ARG A 51 -6.98 -11.64 16.84
CA ARG A 51 -6.94 -10.18 16.75
C ARG A 51 -7.87 -9.54 17.76
N ASP A 52 -7.43 -8.38 18.23
CA ASP A 52 -8.16 -7.52 19.15
C ASP A 52 -8.12 -6.08 18.65
N LYS A 53 -8.82 -5.17 19.32
CA LYS A 53 -8.80 -3.74 19.03
C LYS A 53 -7.36 -3.23 19.09
N ARG A 54 -6.84 -2.80 17.93
CA ARG A 54 -5.49 -2.26 17.76
C ARG A 54 -5.58 -0.84 17.23
N ILE A 55 -4.94 0.09 17.93
CA ILE A 55 -4.75 1.48 17.50
C ILE A 55 -3.31 1.61 17.03
N SER A 56 -3.09 2.22 15.85
CA SER A 56 -1.76 2.60 15.39
C SER A 56 -1.70 4.08 15.07
N PHE A 57 -0.56 4.68 15.41
CA PHE A 57 -0.19 6.01 14.99
C PHE A 57 0.75 5.89 13.79
N THR A 58 0.42 6.58 12.70
CA THR A 58 1.22 6.59 11.48
C THR A 58 1.74 7.99 11.26
N PHE A 59 3.05 8.15 11.35
CA PHE A 59 3.74 9.40 11.07
C PHE A 59 4.30 9.33 9.65
N ARG A 60 4.15 10.42 8.89
CA ARG A 60 4.65 10.53 7.52
C ARG A 60 5.37 11.85 7.38
N ASN A 61 6.48 11.83 6.66
CA ASN A 61 7.09 13.06 6.17
C ASN A 61 6.28 13.54 4.95
N VAL A 62 5.77 14.77 5.01
CA VAL A 62 5.07 15.39 3.88
C VAL A 62 6.14 15.96 2.96
N GLY A 63 6.25 15.39 1.76
CA GLY A 63 7.21 15.86 0.77
C GLY A 63 6.86 17.26 0.24
N PRO A 64 7.84 18.02 -0.27
CA PRO A 64 7.58 19.28 -0.97
C PRO A 64 6.65 19.04 -2.17
N ALA A 65 5.77 20.00 -2.45
CA ALA A 65 4.73 19.93 -3.49
C ALA A 65 5.27 19.86 -4.93
N GLU A 66 6.57 20.09 -5.09
CA GLU A 66 7.27 20.25 -6.34
C GLU A 66 8.54 19.41 -6.21
N ASN A 67 8.70 18.45 -7.12
CA ASN A 67 9.82 17.50 -7.18
C ASN A 67 9.69 16.28 -6.24
N SER A 68 8.53 15.64 -6.23
CA SER A 68 8.55 14.18 -6.02
C SER A 68 9.29 13.58 -7.21
N SER A 69 10.57 13.23 -7.04
CA SER A 69 11.33 12.39 -7.97
C SER A 69 10.72 10.99 -7.94
N CYS A 70 9.50 10.89 -8.44
CA CYS A 70 8.72 9.68 -8.50
C CYS A 70 9.35 8.83 -9.59
N SER A 71 9.76 7.62 -9.22
CA SER A 71 10.14 6.61 -10.17
C SER A 71 8.97 6.39 -11.12
N LYS A 72 9.25 6.47 -12.43
CA LYS A 72 8.26 6.27 -13.49
C LYS A 72 7.47 5.00 -13.19
N ASN A 73 6.15 5.14 -13.00
CA ASN A 73 5.13 4.11 -12.71
C ASN A 73 4.62 3.99 -11.26
N CYS A 74 4.95 4.90 -10.34
CA CYS A 74 4.57 4.76 -8.93
C CYS A 74 3.51 5.74 -8.39
N CYS A 75 3.20 6.85 -9.06
CA CYS A 75 2.42 7.93 -8.43
C CYS A 75 1.43 8.64 -9.35
N ASP A 76 0.31 9.04 -8.75
CA ASP A 76 -0.72 9.92 -9.31
C ASP A 76 -0.20 11.35 -9.62
N CYS A 77 1.01 11.70 -9.17
CA CYS A 77 1.65 12.99 -9.46
C CYS A 77 2.30 13.05 -10.86
N CYS A 78 2.69 11.91 -11.45
CA CYS A 78 3.42 11.87 -12.73
C CYS A 78 2.53 11.59 -13.95
N THR A 79 1.22 11.45 -13.78
CA THR A 79 0.27 11.21 -14.89
C THR A 79 0.02 12.44 -15.78
N ASN A 80 0.63 13.59 -15.46
CA ASN A 80 0.35 14.85 -16.15
C ASN A 80 1.36 15.26 -17.24
N ASP A 81 2.44 14.50 -17.49
CA ASP A 81 3.58 15.04 -18.27
C ASP A 81 4.01 14.26 -19.51
N THR A 82 3.14 13.44 -20.09
CA THR A 82 3.34 13.00 -21.48
C THR A 82 2.10 13.30 -22.29
N GLY A 83 2.25 14.23 -23.25
CA GLY A 83 1.34 14.43 -24.39
C GLY A 83 1.28 13.21 -25.30
N GLN A 84 0.94 12.06 -24.73
CA GLN A 84 0.60 10.83 -25.40
C GLN A 84 -0.76 10.46 -24.83
N SER A 85 -1.77 10.43 -25.70
CA SER A 85 -3.16 10.08 -25.41
C SER A 85 -3.26 8.86 -24.49
N VAL A 86 -3.25 9.08 -23.18
CA VAL A 86 -3.74 8.11 -22.22
C VAL A 86 -5.24 8.12 -22.43
N THR A 87 -5.76 7.07 -23.05
CA THR A 87 -7.19 6.82 -23.11
C THR A 87 -7.69 6.74 -21.68
N ASP A 88 -8.19 7.87 -21.20
CA ASP A 88 -9.01 8.10 -20.01
C ASP A 88 -8.69 7.15 -18.84
N LEU A 89 -7.75 7.54 -17.97
CA LEU A 89 -7.40 6.78 -16.75
C LEU A 89 -8.61 6.46 -15.87
N ASN A 90 -9.66 7.29 -15.96
CA ASN A 90 -10.90 7.13 -15.23
C ASN A 90 -11.95 6.32 -16.01
N SER A 91 -11.68 5.93 -17.25
CA SER A 91 -12.62 5.16 -18.07
C SER A 91 -13.02 3.86 -17.38
N VAL A 92 -12.06 3.19 -16.74
CA VAL A 92 -12.31 1.95 -16.01
C VAL A 92 -13.19 2.21 -14.79
N GLU A 93 -12.89 3.24 -14.00
CA GLU A 93 -13.69 3.59 -12.82
C GLU A 93 -15.12 3.99 -13.21
N ASN A 94 -15.27 4.86 -14.21
CA ASN A 94 -16.57 5.34 -14.69
C ASN A 94 -17.47 4.22 -15.24
N VAL A 95 -16.88 3.18 -15.85
CA VAL A 95 -17.64 2.03 -16.37
C VAL A 95 -18.16 1.14 -15.25
N TYR A 96 -17.37 0.89 -14.20
CA TYR A 96 -17.69 -0.14 -13.20
C TYR A 96 -18.28 0.38 -11.90
N VAL A 97 -18.09 1.66 -11.55
CA VAL A 97 -18.53 2.22 -10.25
C VAL A 97 -20.06 2.30 -10.12
N HIS A 98 -20.80 2.40 -11.23
CA HIS A 98 -22.26 2.53 -11.23
C HIS A 98 -23.03 1.24 -11.58
N GLN A 99 -22.35 0.11 -11.79
CA GLN A 99 -22.99 -1.16 -12.19
C GLN A 99 -23.34 -2.06 -11.01
N VAL A 100 -23.96 -1.50 -9.96
CA VAL A 100 -24.43 -2.26 -8.78
C VAL A 100 -25.93 -2.49 -8.83
#